data_AF-A0A4Q6AHR0-F1
#
_entry.id   AF-A0A4Q6AHR0-F1
#
_cell.length_a   1.000
_cell.length_b   1.000
_cell.length_c   1.000
_cell.angle_alpha   90.00
_cell.angle_beta   90.00
_cell.angle_gamma   90.00
#
_symmetry.space_group_name_H-M   'P 1'
#
loop_
_entity.id
_entity.type
_entity.pdbx_description
1 polymer ?
#
loop_
_entity_poly.entity_id
_entity_poly.type
_entity_poly.pdbx_seq_one_letter_code
_entity_poly.pdbx_strand_id
1 'polypeptide(L)'
;MKKTLLKFTSSIYLLAFRKYAKASYWEVNLNDLTVLCNCSEKEARMACNDFNAVILNAEEVVETYGLVNDMNVSKLTYQLSS
;
A
#
# COMPACT_ATOMS: atom_id res chain seq x y z
N MET A 1 3.89 5.29 -17.70
CA MET A 1 3.76 4.02 -16.94
C MET A 1 2.80 4.27 -15.77
N LYS A 2 2.00 3.29 -15.37
CA LYS A 2 0.97 3.45 -14.33
C LYS A 2 1.57 3.15 -12.95
N LYS A 3 1.17 3.93 -11.93
CA LYS A 3 1.51 3.63 -10.54
C LYS A 3 0.60 2.49 -10.05
N THR A 4 1.16 1.54 -9.34
CA THR A 4 0.46 0.36 -8.82
C THR A 4 0.67 0.30 -7.31
N LEU A 5 -0.41 0.22 -6.53
CA LEU A 5 -0.32 -0.06 -5.11
C LEU A 5 -0.37 -1.59 -4.91
N LEU A 6 0.59 -2.11 -4.16
CA LEU A 6 0.70 -3.51 -3.80
C LEU A 6 0.63 -3.63 -2.28
N LYS A 7 -0.23 -4.49 -1.75
CA LYS A 7 -0.27 -4.83 -0.33
C LYS A 7 0.31 -6.21 -0.11
N PHE A 8 1.26 -6.33 0.81
CA PHE A 8 1.94 -7.56 1.14
C PHE A 8 1.42 -8.12 2.45
N THR A 9 1.45 -9.44 2.58
CA THR A 9 1.09 -10.15 3.82
C THR A 9 2.20 -10.16 4.86
N SER A 10 3.44 -9.81 4.47
CA SER A 10 4.60 -9.77 5.35
C SER A 10 5.63 -8.74 4.88
N SER A 11 6.31 -8.10 5.83
CA SER A 11 7.44 -7.20 5.58
C SER A 11 8.61 -7.91 4.90
N ILE A 12 8.77 -9.22 5.12
CA ILE A 12 9.80 -10.03 4.45
C ILE A 12 9.54 -10.08 2.95
N TYR A 13 8.30 -10.35 2.53
CA TYR A 13 7.92 -10.40 1.12
C TYR A 13 8.00 -9.04 0.45
N LEU A 14 7.60 -7.98 1.15
CA LEU A 14 7.73 -6.60 0.68
C LEU A 14 9.20 -6.26 0.37
N LEU A 15 10.09 -6.52 1.34
CA LEU A 15 11.52 -6.23 1.21
C LEU A 15 12.18 -7.11 0.14
N ALA A 16 11.77 -8.37 0.02
CA ALA A 16 12.22 -9.26 -1.03
C ALA A 16 11.81 -8.73 -2.41
N PHE A 17 10.53 -8.40 -2.60
CA PHE A 17 10.03 -7.83 -3.85
C PHE A 17 10.81 -6.57 -4.26
N ARG A 18 11.09 -5.66 -3.31
CA ARG A 18 11.90 -4.45 -3.57
C ARG A 18 13.32 -4.75 -4.05
N LYS A 19 13.93 -5.88 -3.64
CA LYS A 19 15.26 -6.28 -4.13
C LYS A 19 15.23 -6.81 -5.56
N TYR A 20 14.13 -7.44 -5.98
CA TYR A 20 14.02 -8.08 -7.30
C TYR A 20 13.41 -7.19 -8.38
N ALA A 21 12.44 -6.35 -8.02
CA ALA A 21 11.76 -5.48 -8.95
C ALA A 21 12.62 -4.25 -9.30
N LYS A 22 12.54 -3.82 -10.55
CA LYS A 22 13.31 -2.71 -11.12
C LYS A 22 12.41 -1.50 -11.41
N ALA A 23 11.46 -1.22 -10.53
CA ALA A 23 10.58 -0.08 -10.69
C ALA A 23 11.34 1.24 -10.56
N SER A 24 10.94 2.23 -11.35
CA SER A 24 11.57 3.56 -11.39
C SER A 24 11.13 4.49 -10.25
N TYR A 25 10.05 4.14 -9.55
CA TYR A 25 9.51 4.86 -8.40
C TYR A 25 9.12 3.86 -7.32
N TRP A 26 9.36 4.24 -6.06
CA TRP A 26 9.03 3.46 -4.88
C TRP A 26 8.59 4.36 -3.73
N GLU A 27 7.45 4.03 -3.15
CA GLU A 27 7.00 4.54 -1.87
C GLU A 27 6.54 3.34 -1.05
N VAL A 28 7.08 3.20 0.16
CA VAL A 28 6.89 2.02 1.00
C VAL A 28 6.30 2.45 2.32
N ASN A 29 5.20 1.83 2.70
CA ASN A 29 4.60 1.94 4.02
C ASN A 29 4.72 0.59 4.75
N LEU A 30 5.62 0.53 5.72
CA LEU A 30 5.85 -0.68 6.51
C LEU A 30 4.77 -0.93 7.58
N ASN A 31 4.00 0.09 7.95
CA ASN A 31 2.93 -0.05 8.95
C ASN A 31 1.72 -0.80 8.35
N ASP A 32 1.39 -0.52 7.08
CA ASP A 32 0.30 -1.20 6.37
C ASP A 32 0.80 -2.28 5.38
N LEU A 33 2.12 -2.51 5.34
CA LEU A 33 2.78 -3.43 4.41
C LEU A 33 2.43 -3.15 2.94
N THR A 34 2.33 -1.87 2.57
CA THR A 34 2.00 -1.45 1.21
C THR A 34 3.18 -0.84 0.50
N VAL A 35 3.17 -0.96 -0.82
CA VAL A 35 4.16 -0.36 -1.72
C VAL A 35 3.44 0.25 -2.91
N LEU A 36 3.64 1.55 -3.11
CA LEU A 36 3.28 2.22 -4.35
C LEU A 36 4.52 2.26 -5.24
N CYS A 37 4.47 1.55 -6.36
CA CYS A 37 5.60 1.52 -7.30
C CYS A 37 5.16 1.72 -8.74
N ASN A 38 6.08 2.27 -9.55
CA ASN A 38 5.90 2.37 -10.99
C ASN A 38 6.45 1.12 -11.66
N CYS A 39 5.72 0.01 -11.54
CA CYS A 39 6.11 -1.31 -11.99
C CYS A 39 5.38 -1.72 -13.27
N SER A 40 6.02 -2.59 -14.04
CA SER A 40 5.41 -3.26 -15.18
C SER A 40 4.37 -4.29 -14.72
N GLU A 41 3.44 -4.65 -15.61
CA GLU A 41 2.45 -5.69 -15.34
C GLU A 41 3.10 -7.04 -14.99
N LYS A 42 4.29 -7.33 -15.54
CA LYS A 42 5.07 -8.51 -15.21
C LYS A 42 5.56 -8.49 -13.75
N GLU A 43 6.04 -7.34 -13.28
CA GLU A 43 6.48 -7.18 -11.89
C GLU A 43 5.29 -7.21 -10.92
N ALA A 44 4.16 -6.61 -11.28
CA ALA A 44 2.95 -6.69 -10.47
C ALA A 44 2.43 -8.14 -10.34
N ARG A 45 2.45 -8.92 -11.44
CA ARG A 45 2.13 -10.36 -11.40
C ARG A 45 3.12 -11.16 -10.56
N MET A 46 4.41 -10.86 -10.67
CA MET A 46 5.46 -11.48 -9.84
C MET A 46 5.23 -11.19 -8.36
N ALA A 47 4.84 -9.96 -8.00
CA ALA A 47 4.48 -9.60 -6.63
C ALA A 47 3.35 -10.49 -6.08
N CYS A 48 2.33 -10.75 -6.90
CA CYS A 48 1.19 -11.57 -6.48
C CYS A 48 1.57 -13.05 -6.32
N ASN A 49 2.24 -13.62 -7.32
CA ASN A 49 2.51 -15.05 -7.38
C ASN A 49 3.65 -15.48 -6.46
N ASP A 50 4.72 -14.70 -6.39
CA ASP A 50 5.97 -15.12 -5.73
C ASP A 50 6.10 -14.50 -4.33
N PHE A 51 5.39 -13.39 -4.07
CA PHE A 51 5.52 -12.60 -2.85
C PHE A 51 4.19 -12.39 -2.10
N ASN A 52 3.14 -13.16 -2.42
CA ASN A 52 1.81 -13.08 -1.79
C ASN A 52 1.29 -11.64 -1.64
N ALA A 53 1.49 -10.83 -2.68
CA ALA A 53 0.96 -9.48 -2.75
C ALA A 53 -0.45 -9.44 -3.35
N VAL A 54 -1.20 -8.41 -3.01
CA VAL A 54 -2.49 -8.08 -3.62
C VAL A 54 -2.34 -6.73 -4.32
N ILE A 55 -2.73 -6.66 -5.59
CA ILE A 55 -2.80 -5.38 -6.32
C ILE A 55 -4.04 -4.62 -5.85
N LEU A 56 -3.80 -3.46 -5.27
CA LEU A 56 -4.84 -2.48 -4.95
C LEU A 56 -4.86 -1.46 -6.09
N ASN A 57 -5.98 -1.37 -6.81
CA ASN A 57 -6.09 -0.47 -7.96
C ASN A 57 -5.82 0.98 -7.52
N ALA A 58 -4.86 1.63 -8.17
CA ALA A 58 -4.38 2.97 -7.79
C ALA A 58 -5.40 4.10 -8.02
N GLU A 59 -6.55 3.83 -8.66
CA GLU A 59 -7.62 4.81 -8.84
C GLU A 59 -8.42 5.09 -7.55
N GLU A 60 -8.41 4.18 -6.57
CA GLU A 60 -9.10 4.38 -5.26
C GLU A 60 -8.18 4.81 -4.12
N VAL A 61 -6.86 4.74 -4.30
CA VAL A 61 -5.89 4.93 -3.20
C VAL A 61 -5.68 6.40 -2.84
N VAL A 62 -6.11 7.33 -3.70
CA VAL A 62 -5.97 8.78 -3.47
C VAL A 62 -6.81 9.24 -2.26
N GLU A 63 -7.87 8.52 -1.88
CA GLU A 63 -8.68 8.88 -0.70
C GLU A 63 -8.16 8.28 0.61
N THR A 64 -7.43 7.17 0.59
CA THR A 64 -7.01 6.49 1.84
C THR A 64 -5.70 7.02 2.41
N TYR A 65 -4.83 7.60 1.57
CA TYR A 65 -3.53 8.13 2.02
C TYR A 65 -3.51 9.66 2.16
N GLY A 66 -4.65 10.33 1.92
CA GLY A 66 -4.84 11.77 2.09
C GLY A 66 -5.36 12.24 3.45
N LEU A 67 -5.57 11.34 4.43
CA LEU A 67 -6.14 11.70 5.74
C LEU A 67 -5.27 11.23 6.91
N VAL A 68 -4.03 11.71 6.99
CA VAL A 68 -3.32 11.76 8.28
C VAL A 68 -2.60 13.10 8.46
N ASN A 69 -3.16 14.19 7.95
CA ASN A 69 -2.61 15.54 8.16
C ASN A 69 -3.62 16.63 8.53
N ASP A 70 -4.83 16.27 8.97
CA ASP A 70 -5.66 17.20 9.72
C ASP A 70 -6.00 16.63 11.09
N MET A 71 -5.26 17.14 12.07
CA MET A 71 -5.70 17.27 13.44
C MET A 71 -7.14 17.78 13.47
N ASN A 72 -8.10 16.90 13.77
CA ASN A 72 -9.30 17.32 14.47
C ASN A 72 -9.69 16.28 15.51
N VAL A 73 -8.89 16.24 16.58
CA VAL A 73 -9.27 15.71 17.88
C VAL A 73 -10.40 16.59 18.41
N SER A 74 -11.63 16.39 17.93
CA SER A 74 -12.82 17.05 18.48
C SER A 74 -14.07 16.24 18.13
N LYS A 75 -14.20 15.07 18.77
CA LYS A 75 -15.42 14.55 19.40
C LYS A 75 -15.29 13.04 19.61
N LEU A 76 -14.59 12.67 20.67
CA LEU A 76 -14.98 11.51 21.45
C LEU A 76 -16.26 11.88 22.20
N THR A 77 -17.41 11.88 21.52
CA THR A 77 -18.70 11.83 22.21
C THR A 77 -18.92 10.40 22.67
N TYR A 78 -18.60 10.15 23.94
CA TYR A 78 -19.22 9.08 24.70
C TYR A 78 -20.74 9.30 24.67
N GLN A 79 -21.50 8.40 24.04
CA GLN A 79 -22.87 8.13 24.46
C GLN A 79 -23.14 6.62 24.46
N LEU A 80 -23.41 6.14 25.67
CA LEU A 80 -23.90 4.81 26.03
C LEU A 80 -25.22 4.47 25.35
N SER A 81 -25.44 3.17 25.11
CA SER A 81 -26.74 2.45 25.22
C SER A 81 -26.38 0.95 25.23
N SER A 82 -26.76 0.11 26.20
CA SER A 82 -27.93 0.09 27.08
C SER A 82 -27.59 -0.42 28.47
#